data_AF-A0A075FR75-F1
#
_entry.id   AF-A0A075FR75-F1
#
_cell.length_a   1.000
_cell.length_b   1.000
_cell.length_c   1.000
_cell.angle_alpha   90.00
_cell.angle_beta   90.00
_cell.angle_gamma   90.00
#
_symmetry.space_group_name_H-M   'P 1'
#
loop_
_entity.id
_entity.type
_entity.pdbx_description
1 polymer ?
#
loop_
_entity_poly.entity_id
_entity_poly.type
_entity_poly.pdbx_seq_one_letter_code
_entity_poly.pdbx_strand_id
1 'polypeptide(L)'
;LIVDSRDILQDPNVMLPKLCHALHIPYDSDMLSWQSGPKQCDGIWAKHWYDAVWESTEFAEYRAREGELSSAHQAIYDEVRPIYDELYNLRLV
;
A
#
# COMPACT_ATOMS: atom_id res chain seq x y z
N LEU A 1 7.21 6.72 11.26
CA LEU A 1 6.85 6.99 9.86
C LEU A 1 5.59 6.22 9.55
N ILE A 2 4.53 6.89 9.10
CA ILE A 2 3.26 6.26 8.71
C ILE A 2 3.05 6.53 7.22
N VAL A 3 2.57 5.53 6.49
CA VAL A 3 2.27 5.63 5.06
C VAL A 3 0.87 5.09 4.86
N ASP A 4 0.00 5.88 4.21
CA ASP A 4 -1.28 5.38 3.74
C ASP A 4 -1.08 4.72 2.37
N SER A 5 -1.53 3.48 2.21
CA SER A 5 -1.38 2.76 0.95
C SER A 5 -2.11 3.45 -0.19
N ARG A 6 -3.18 4.20 0.09
CA ARG A 6 -3.89 5.00 -0.92
C ARG A 6 -2.99 6.03 -1.56
N ASP A 7 -2.14 6.71 -0.80
CA ASP A 7 -1.28 7.77 -1.33
C ASP A 7 -0.27 7.18 -2.33
N ILE A 8 0.27 5.98 -2.05
CA ILE A 8 1.13 5.25 -3.00
C ILE A 8 0.36 4.85 -4.26
N LEU A 9 -0.84 4.29 -4.13
CA LEU A 9 -1.62 3.84 -5.30
C LEU A 9 -2.17 5.01 -6.14
N GLN A 10 -2.29 6.20 -5.55
CA GLN A 10 -2.69 7.42 -6.26
C GLN A 10 -1.54 8.08 -7.00
N ASP A 11 -0.35 8.13 -6.40
CA ASP A 11 0.85 8.70 -7.05
C ASP A 11 2.16 8.06 -6.54
N PRO A 12 2.53 6.87 -7.07
CA PRO A 12 3.72 6.17 -6.61
C PRO A 12 5.01 6.92 -7.00
N ASN A 13 4.98 7.69 -8.09
CA ASN A 13 6.11 8.51 -8.55
C ASN A 13 6.48 9.60 -7.53
N VAL A 14 5.49 10.15 -6.82
CA VAL A 14 5.71 11.17 -5.79
C VAL A 14 5.98 10.54 -4.43
N MET A 15 5.25 9.49 -4.07
CA MET A 15 5.31 8.93 -2.71
C MET A 15 6.56 8.09 -2.45
N LEU A 16 7.06 7.32 -3.42
CA LEU A 16 8.24 6.47 -3.22
C LEU A 16 9.52 7.29 -2.99
N PRO A 17 9.84 8.37 -3.73
CA PRO A 17 10.97 9.23 -3.41
C PRO A 17 10.88 9.86 -2.01
N LYS A 18 9.68 10.29 -1.57
CA LYS A 18 9.47 10.81 -0.23
C LYS A 18 9.74 9.76 0.85
N LEU A 19 9.27 8.54 0.62
CA LEU A 19 9.51 7.40 1.52
C LEU A 19 11.00 7.07 1.61
N CYS A 20 11.69 6.96 0.48
CA CYS A 20 13.13 6.73 0.43
C CYS A 20 13.91 7.82 1.18
N HIS A 21 13.54 9.10 0.97
CA HIS A 21 14.14 10.23 1.67
C HIS A 21 13.94 10.12 3.19
N ALA A 22 12.72 9.86 3.66
CA ALA A 22 12.41 9.72 5.09
C ALA A 22 13.16 8.55 5.75
N LEU A 23 13.43 7.48 4.98
CA LEU A 23 14.17 6.31 5.43
C LEU A 23 15.69 6.43 5.25
N HIS A 24 16.19 7.51 4.66
CA HIS A 24 17.60 7.71 4.33
C HIS A 24 18.19 6.61 3.43
N ILE A 25 17.40 6.14 2.46
CA ILE A 25 17.84 5.19 1.43
C ILE A 25 17.77 5.84 0.03
N PRO A 26 18.60 5.42 -0.93
CA PRO A 26 18.49 5.91 -2.30
C PRO A 26 17.13 5.52 -2.92
N TYR A 27 16.57 6.43 -3.71
CA TYR A 27 15.44 6.12 -4.58
C TYR A 27 15.94 5.37 -5.81
N ASP A 28 15.15 4.40 -6.26
CA ASP A 28 15.37 3.64 -7.50
C ASP A 28 14.10 3.71 -8.36
N SER A 29 14.24 4.09 -9.63
CA SER A 29 13.11 4.17 -10.56
C SER A 29 12.49 2.80 -10.84
N ASP A 30 13.26 1.71 -10.70
CA ASP A 30 12.78 0.35 -10.90
C ASP A 30 11.76 -0.06 -9.81
N MET A 31 11.61 0.74 -8.75
CA MET A 31 10.53 0.56 -7.78
C MET A 31 9.13 0.76 -8.40
N LEU A 32 9.00 1.42 -9.55
CA LEU A 32 7.72 1.71 -10.21
C LEU A 32 7.30 0.61 -11.20
N SER A 33 8.26 -0.16 -11.71
CA SER A 33 8.02 -1.19 -12.71
C SER A 33 9.00 -2.34 -12.52
N TRP A 34 8.50 -3.56 -12.45
CA TRP A 34 9.28 -4.77 -12.23
C TRP A 34 8.84 -5.91 -13.15
N GLN A 35 9.70 -6.91 -13.29
CA GLN A 35 9.36 -8.13 -14.02
C GLN A 35 8.35 -8.95 -13.21
N SER A 36 7.36 -9.53 -13.88
CA SER A 36 6.47 -10.51 -13.27
C SER A 36 7.22 -11.80 -12.90
N GLY A 37 6.57 -12.64 -12.10
CA GLY A 37 7.05 -13.94 -11.65
C GLY A 37 7.79 -13.91 -10.30
N PRO A 38 8.19 -15.10 -9.82
CA PRO A 38 8.87 -15.26 -8.55
C PRO A 38 10.19 -14.50 -8.48
N LYS A 39 10.50 -14.00 -7.29
CA LYS A 39 11.74 -13.29 -6.97
C LYS A 39 12.63 -14.18 -6.13
N GLN A 40 13.95 -14.00 -6.25
CA GLN A 40 14.91 -14.79 -5.48
C GLN A 40 14.76 -14.57 -3.95
N CYS A 41 14.27 -13.40 -3.55
CA CYS A 41 14.01 -13.05 -2.16
C CYS A 41 12.66 -13.57 -1.62
N ASP A 42 11.85 -14.23 -2.45
CA ASP A 42 10.55 -14.74 -2.03
C ASP A 42 10.70 -15.84 -0.96
N GLY A 43 9.90 -15.73 0.09
CA GLY A 43 9.85 -16.71 1.17
C GLY A 43 9.05 -17.96 0.82
N ILE A 44 9.02 -18.93 1.74
CA ILE A 44 8.34 -20.23 1.56
C ILE A 44 6.83 -20.10 1.26
N TRP A 45 6.22 -18.99 1.67
CA TRP A 45 4.79 -18.70 1.47
C TRP A 45 4.46 -18.18 0.08
N ALA A 46 5.45 -17.79 -0.73
CA ALA A 46 5.18 -17.14 -2.00
C ALA A 46 4.40 -18.04 -2.97
N LYS A 47 4.77 -19.33 -3.07
CA LYS A 47 4.03 -20.35 -3.84
C LYS A 47 2.60 -20.62 -3.38
N HIS A 48 2.17 -20.03 -2.26
CA HIS A 48 0.84 -20.21 -1.70
C HIS A 48 0.01 -18.94 -1.79
N TRP A 49 0.62 -17.76 -1.60
CA TRP A 49 -0.12 -16.50 -1.40
C TRP A 49 0.30 -15.37 -2.35
N TYR A 50 1.36 -15.53 -3.15
CA TYR A 50 1.94 -14.42 -3.94
C TYR A 50 1.48 -14.39 -5.39
N ASP A 51 0.46 -15.16 -5.79
CA ASP A 51 -0.02 -15.18 -7.18
C ASP A 51 -0.25 -13.76 -7.74
N ALA A 52 -0.95 -12.91 -7.00
CA ALA A 52 -1.19 -11.51 -7.40
C ALA A 52 0.09 -10.66 -7.48
N VAL A 53 1.08 -10.91 -6.61
CA VAL A 53 2.36 -10.21 -6.63
C VAL A 53 3.19 -10.67 -7.82
N TRP A 54 3.23 -11.98 -8.08
CA TRP A 54 3.92 -12.57 -9.23
C TRP A 54 3.28 -12.15 -10.56
N GLU A 55 1.98 -11.93 -10.62
CA GLU A 55 1.32 -11.44 -11.83
C GLU A 55 1.53 -9.94 -12.07
N SER A 56 1.84 -9.17 -11.02
CA SER A 56 2.04 -7.73 -11.12
C SER A 56 3.37 -7.35 -11.78
N THR A 57 3.38 -6.21 -12.46
CA THR A 57 4.57 -5.57 -13.03
C THR A 57 4.73 -4.11 -12.60
N GLU A 58 3.75 -3.55 -11.91
CA GLU A 58 3.71 -2.17 -11.44
C GLU A 58 2.67 -2.06 -10.31
N PHE A 59 2.57 -0.89 -9.68
CA PHE A 59 1.49 -0.64 -8.72
C PHE A 59 0.14 -0.62 -9.42
N ALA A 60 -0.83 -1.34 -8.86
CA ALA A 60 -2.20 -1.28 -9.35
C ALA A 60 -2.79 0.13 -9.15
N GLU A 61 -3.65 0.57 -10.07
CA GLU A 61 -4.41 1.80 -9.88
C GLU A 61 -5.26 1.74 -8.61
N TYR A 62 -5.35 2.87 -7.90
CA TYR A 62 -6.27 2.99 -6.78
C TYR A 62 -7.72 2.75 -7.25
N ARG A 63 -8.40 1.83 -6.58
CA ARG A 63 -9.84 1.59 -6.76
C ARG A 63 -10.57 1.92 -5.47
N ALA A 64 -11.48 2.90 -5.55
CA ALA A 64 -12.36 3.21 -4.44
C ALA A 64 -13.24 1.99 -4.12
N ARG A 65 -13.44 1.72 -2.83
CA ARG A 65 -14.41 0.71 -2.40
C ARG A 65 -15.78 1.35 -2.36
N GLU A 66 -16.72 0.76 -3.08
CA GLU A 66 -18.12 1.18 -3.12
C GLU A 66 -19.00 0.21 -2.34
N GLY A 67 -20.12 0.71 -1.81
CA GLY A 67 -21.10 -0.08 -1.06
C GLY A 67 -21.44 0.53 0.29
N GLU A 68 -22.47 -0.04 0.92
CA GLU A 68 -22.94 0.36 2.25
C GLU A 68 -22.53 -0.68 3.29
N LEU A 69 -22.18 -0.21 4.50
CA LEU A 69 -21.92 -1.08 5.64
C LEU A 69 -23.25 -1.52 6.26
N SER A 70 -23.32 -2.77 6.69
CA SER A 70 -24.40 -3.18 7.60
C SER A 70 -24.28 -2.43 8.92
N SER A 71 -25.37 -2.34 9.69
CA SER A 71 -25.36 -1.66 11.00
C SER A 71 -24.27 -2.19 11.95
N ALA A 72 -24.03 -3.50 11.95
CA ALA A 72 -22.98 -4.11 12.76
C ALA A 72 -21.56 -3.67 12.33
N HIS A 73 -21.30 -3.59 11.02
CA HIS A 73 -20.01 -3.12 10.51
C HIS A 73 -19.84 -1.60 10.68
N GLN A 74 -20.92 -0.82 10.57
CA GLN A 74 -20.89 0.62 10.80
C GLN A 74 -20.49 0.94 12.25
N ALA A 75 -21.01 0.21 13.23
CA ALA A 75 -20.63 0.38 14.63
C ALA A 75 -19.13 0.15 14.87
N ILE A 76 -18.56 -0.89 14.24
CA ILE A 76 -17.11 -1.16 14.30
C ILE A 76 -16.32 -0.04 13.62
N TYR A 77 -16.76 0.41 12.44
CA TYR A 77 -16.13 1.50 11.71
C TYR A 77 -16.09 2.77 12.56
N ASP A 78 -17.20 3.15 13.18
CA ASP A 78 -17.29 4.36 14.01
C ASP A 78 -16.40 4.26 15.27
N GLU A 79 -16.25 3.07 15.86
CA GLU A 79 -15.38 2.84 17.01
C GLU A 79 -13.89 3.00 16.67
N VAL A 80 -13.45 2.45 15.53
CA VAL A 80 -12.02 2.45 15.16
C VAL A 80 -11.59 3.67 14.35
N ARG A 81 -12.55 4.40 13.76
CA ARG A 81 -12.28 5.57 12.91
C ARG A 81 -11.40 6.64 13.59
N PRO A 82 -11.61 7.02 14.86
CA PRO A 82 -10.74 8.00 15.52
C PRO A 82 -9.27 7.57 15.56
N ILE A 83 -8.99 6.27 15.74
CA ILE A 83 -7.63 5.73 15.75
C ILE A 83 -7.01 5.81 14.36
N TYR A 84 -7.79 5.47 13.32
CA TYR A 84 -7.34 5.63 11.94
C TYR A 84 -7.04 7.09 11.61
N ASP A 85 -7.94 8.02 11.97
CA ASP A 85 -7.77 9.45 11.71
C ASP A 85 -6.53 10.02 12.41
N GLU A 86 -6.21 9.56 13.62
CA GLU A 86 -4.95 9.92 14.30
C GLU A 86 -3.72 9.48 13.50
N LEU A 87 -3.67 8.21 13.06
CA LEU A 87 -2.57 7.71 12.23
C LEU A 87 -2.49 8.42 10.88
N TYR A 88 -3.65 8.68 10.27
CA TYR A 88 -3.76 9.36 8.99
C TYR A 88 -3.21 10.78 9.05
N ASN A 89 -3.42 11.50 10.16
CA ASN A 89 -2.87 12.84 10.37
C ASN A 89 -1.35 12.86 10.59
N LEU A 90 -0.77 11.72 10.99
CA LEU A 90 0.68 11.55 11.19
C LEU A 90 1.40 10.94 9.98
N ARG A 91 0.69 10.67 8.88
CA ARG A 91 1.25 10.04 7.69
C ARG A 91 2.20 10.96 6.94
N LEU A 92 3.07 10.35 6.15
CA LEU A 92 3.92 11.01 5.17
C LEU A 92 3.04 11.70 4.11
N VAL A 93 3.26 12.99 3.88
CA VAL A 93 2.50 13.82 2.92
C VAL A 93 3.37 14.38 1.82
#